data_AF-A0A4Q0Z258-F1
#
_entry.id   AF-A0A4Q0Z258-F1
#
_cell.length_a   1.000
_cell.length_b   1.000
_cell.length_c   1.000
_cell.angle_alpha   90.00
_cell.angle_beta   90.00
_cell.angle_gamma   90.00
#
_symmetry.space_group_name_H-M   'P 1'
#
loop_
_entity.id
_entity.type
_entity.pdbx_description
1 polymer ?
#
loop_
_entity_poly.entity_id
_entity_poly.type
_entity_poly.pdbx_seq_one_letter_code
_entity_poly.pdbx_strand_id
1 'polypeptide(L)'
;MQYKTKKKAINFSLIFVLIPFIYLAIYFWYGESEPDHKYYKQRFIDDFKVVLFEENTKAPYTIFNGTKMKDYGVEFNVEDLAHFRIINLQVSKELPKISLIEGLVHGSPYELDAHVPFPKTIAKDDKLWLIIEKWDGKIIHISWPLKEVLSTTD
;
A
#
# COMPACT_ATOMS: atom_id res chain seq x y z
N MET A 1 52.64 -15.26 50.54
CA MET A 1 52.45 -14.89 49.11
C MET A 1 51.00 -14.44 48.94
N GLN A 2 50.73 -13.13 48.94
CA GLN A 2 49.35 -12.60 48.87
C GLN A 2 48.91 -12.40 47.41
N TYR A 3 47.86 -13.09 46.99
CA TYR A 3 47.28 -12.98 45.65
C TYR A 3 46.29 -11.82 45.61
N LYS A 4 46.66 -10.70 44.98
CA LYS A 4 45.78 -9.53 44.80
C LYS A 4 44.81 -9.79 43.65
N THR A 5 43.55 -10.10 43.94
CA THR A 5 42.49 -10.18 42.94
C THR A 5 42.07 -8.76 42.52
N LYS A 6 42.43 -8.35 41.30
CA LYS A 6 41.91 -7.11 40.69
C LYS A 6 40.42 -7.32 40.39
N LYS A 7 39.54 -6.77 41.23
CA LYS A 7 38.12 -6.63 40.88
C LYS A 7 38.02 -5.70 39.68
N LYS A 8 37.64 -6.22 38.51
CA LYS A 8 37.33 -5.40 37.34
C LYS A 8 36.05 -4.61 37.67
N ALA A 9 36.19 -3.30 37.90
CA ALA A 9 35.04 -2.42 37.99
C ALA A 9 34.36 -2.41 36.61
N ILE A 10 33.11 -2.88 36.56
CA ILE A 10 32.31 -2.76 35.35
C ILE A 10 31.97 -1.28 35.23
N ASN A 11 32.43 -0.63 34.16
CA ASN A 11 32.10 0.76 33.87
C ASN A 11 30.60 0.84 33.51
N PHE A 12 29.76 1.18 34.49
CA PHE A 12 28.32 1.35 34.29
C PHE A 12 27.99 2.34 33.16
N SER A 13 28.85 3.32 32.90
CA SER A 13 28.75 4.23 31.76
C SER A 13 28.74 3.50 30.41
N LEU A 14 29.50 2.41 30.27
CA LEU A 14 29.53 1.61 29.04
C LEU A 14 28.21 0.87 28.81
N ILE A 15 27.55 0.43 29.89
CA ILE A 15 26.25 -0.25 29.82
C ILE A 15 25.16 0.71 29.32
N PHE A 16 25.15 1.95 29.84
CA PHE A 16 24.19 2.98 29.39
C PHE A 16 24.37 3.39 27.93
N VAL A 17 25.58 3.24 27.37
CA VAL A 17 25.82 3.46 25.94
C VAL A 17 25.40 2.23 25.14
N LEU A 18 25.81 1.02 25.53
CA LEU A 18 25.59 -0.18 24.74
C LEU A 18 24.14 -0.65 24.71
N ILE A 19 23.37 -0.48 25.79
CA ILE A 19 21.96 -0.94 25.84
C ILE A 19 21.09 -0.28 24.75
N PRO A 20 21.09 1.07 24.58
CA PRO A 20 20.37 1.71 23.48
C PRO A 20 20.78 1.22 22.08
N PHE A 21 22.08 1.00 21.84
CA PHE A 21 22.55 0.49 20.55
C PHE A 21 22.11 -0.95 20.29
N ILE A 22 22.15 -1.82 21.31
CA ILE A 22 21.64 -3.19 21.19
C ILE A 22 20.13 -3.17 20.95
N TYR A 23 19.39 -2.32 21.67
CA TYR A 23 17.94 -2.19 21.48
C TYR A 23 17.59 -1.68 20.08
N LEU A 24 18.32 -0.68 19.57
CA LEU A 24 18.15 -0.16 18.23
C LEU A 24 18.51 -1.20 17.16
N ALA A 25 19.59 -1.96 17.35
CA ALA A 25 19.98 -3.04 16.44
C ALA A 25 18.93 -4.15 16.39
N ILE A 26 18.38 -4.54 17.54
CA ILE A 26 17.25 -5.48 17.61
C ILE A 26 16.02 -4.88 16.91
N TYR A 27 15.70 -3.61 17.17
CA TYR A 27 14.58 -2.93 16.54
C TYR A 27 14.69 -2.94 15.01
N PHE A 28 15.84 -2.60 14.44
CA PHE A 28 16.03 -2.66 12.99
C PHE A 28 16.07 -4.10 12.44
N TRP A 29 16.58 -5.05 13.21
CA TRP A 29 16.61 -6.46 12.81
C TRP A 29 15.21 -7.09 12.72
N TYR A 30 14.28 -6.67 13.59
CA TYR A 30 12.89 -7.13 13.58
C TYR A 30 11.92 -6.16 12.88
N GLY A 31 12.36 -4.94 12.59
CA GLY A 31 11.49 -3.78 12.32
C GLY A 31 11.01 -3.63 10.89
N GLU A 32 11.59 -4.35 9.94
CA GLU A 32 11.09 -4.37 8.56
C GLU A 32 10.49 -5.74 8.25
N SER A 33 9.20 -5.89 8.60
CA SER A 33 8.38 -6.80 7.80
C SER A 33 8.14 -6.10 6.47
N GLU A 34 8.73 -6.59 5.39
CA GLU A 34 8.33 -6.17 4.04
C GLU A 34 6.79 -6.25 3.96
N PRO A 35 6.10 -5.19 3.52
CA PRO A 35 4.67 -5.27 3.38
C PRO A 35 4.34 -6.36 2.36
N ASP A 36 3.35 -7.18 2.69
CA ASP A 36 2.96 -8.36 1.90
C ASP A 36 2.20 -7.93 0.65
N HIS A 37 2.93 -7.29 -0.28
CA HIS A 37 2.38 -6.79 -1.52
C HIS A 37 2.11 -7.94 -2.48
N LYS A 38 0.92 -7.91 -3.09
CA LYS A 38 0.57 -8.81 -4.17
C LYS A 38 0.38 -8.04 -5.46
N TYR A 39 1.36 -8.17 -6.35
CA TYR A 39 1.34 -7.53 -7.66
C TYR A 39 0.50 -8.32 -8.66
N TYR A 40 -0.32 -7.60 -9.42
CA TYR A 40 -1.14 -8.16 -10.48
C TYR A 40 -0.48 -7.95 -11.84
N LYS A 41 -0.92 -8.75 -12.83
CA LYS A 41 -0.38 -8.68 -14.19
C LYS A 41 -0.51 -7.26 -14.72
N GLN A 42 0.61 -6.73 -15.19
CA GLN A 42 0.71 -5.44 -15.87
C GLN A 42 -0.32 -5.33 -17.00
N ARG A 43 -0.92 -4.15 -17.11
CA ARG A 43 -1.83 -3.79 -18.21
C ARG A 43 -1.40 -2.47 -18.85
N PHE A 44 -1.95 -2.20 -20.02
CA PHE A 44 -1.81 -0.92 -20.71
C PHE A 44 -3.17 -0.24 -20.78
N ILE A 45 -3.17 1.07 -20.58
CA ILE A 45 -4.34 1.94 -20.76
C ILE A 45 -3.93 3.08 -21.68
N ASP A 46 -4.46 3.08 -22.91
CA ASP A 46 -3.85 3.79 -24.03
C ASP A 46 -2.35 3.42 -24.13
N ASP A 47 -1.47 4.42 -24.01
CA ASP A 47 -0.02 4.27 -24.08
C ASP A 47 0.64 4.09 -22.70
N PHE A 48 -0.13 4.16 -21.62
CA PHE A 48 0.39 4.13 -20.26
C PHE A 48 0.47 2.70 -19.72
N LYS A 49 1.62 2.37 -19.14
CA LYS A 49 1.81 1.13 -18.40
C LYS A 49 1.29 1.28 -16.98
N VAL A 50 0.48 0.31 -16.51
CA VAL A 50 0.00 0.26 -15.13
C VAL A 50 0.20 -1.12 -14.51
N VAL A 51 0.67 -1.12 -13.26
CA VAL A 51 0.70 -2.29 -12.39
C VAL A 51 -0.18 -2.01 -11.18
N LEU A 52 -1.14 -2.87 -10.90
CA LEU A 52 -1.96 -2.82 -9.69
C LEU A 52 -1.35 -3.77 -8.66
N PHE A 53 -1.39 -3.40 -7.38
CA PHE A 53 -1.06 -4.32 -6.30
C PHE A 53 -1.94 -4.08 -5.06
N GLU A 54 -2.06 -5.09 -4.20
CA GLU A 54 -2.59 -4.89 -2.86
C GLU A 54 -1.47 -4.45 -1.90
N GLU A 55 -1.70 -3.42 -1.09
CA GLU A 55 -0.76 -2.95 -0.03
C GLU A 55 -0.53 -4.01 1.07
N ASN A 56 -1.44 -4.99 1.17
CA ASN A 56 -1.30 -6.17 2.01
C ASN A 56 -2.23 -7.26 1.48
N THR A 57 -2.01 -8.53 1.77
CA THR A 57 -2.92 -9.62 1.33
C THR A 57 -4.15 -9.85 2.22
N LYS A 58 -4.33 -9.07 3.31
CA LYS A 58 -5.41 -9.31 4.29
C LYS A 58 -6.78 -8.96 3.72
N ALA A 59 -7.85 -9.57 4.22
CA ALA A 59 -9.21 -9.18 3.83
C ALA A 59 -9.51 -7.68 4.09
N PRO A 60 -10.49 -7.07 3.39
CA PRO A 60 -10.90 -5.68 3.62
C PRO A 60 -11.23 -5.39 5.10
N TYR A 61 -10.62 -4.32 5.63
CA TYR A 61 -10.81 -3.88 7.01
C TYR A 61 -12.06 -3.00 7.13
N THR A 62 -12.55 -2.81 8.36
CA THR A 62 -13.76 -2.03 8.62
C THR A 62 -13.40 -0.68 9.21
N ILE A 63 -13.91 0.40 8.62
CA ILE A 63 -13.79 1.76 9.13
C ILE A 63 -15.07 2.20 9.87
N PHE A 64 -15.10 3.45 10.33
CA PHE A 64 -16.27 4.04 10.97
C PHE A 64 -17.54 3.85 10.12
N ASN A 65 -18.70 3.65 10.77
CA ASN A 65 -19.99 3.31 10.16
C ASN A 65 -20.09 1.93 9.49
N GLY A 66 -19.12 1.03 9.69
CA GLY A 66 -19.19 -0.34 9.18
C GLY A 66 -18.86 -0.49 7.69
N THR A 67 -18.36 0.56 7.05
CA THR A 67 -17.87 0.52 5.67
C THR A 67 -16.60 -0.33 5.61
N LYS A 68 -16.52 -1.24 4.64
CA LYS A 68 -15.32 -2.01 4.38
C LYS A 68 -14.41 -1.23 3.45
N MET A 69 -13.10 -1.28 3.68
CA MET A 69 -12.09 -0.65 2.85
C MET A 69 -10.92 -1.60 2.63
N LYS A 70 -10.23 -1.39 1.52
CA LYS A 70 -9.03 -2.11 1.16
C LYS A 70 -8.07 -1.16 0.46
N ASP A 71 -6.81 -1.27 0.80
CA ASP A 71 -5.77 -0.42 0.25
C ASP A 71 -5.13 -1.11 -0.96
N TYR A 72 -5.02 -0.35 -2.04
CA TYR A 72 -4.43 -0.76 -3.29
C TYR A 72 -3.42 0.26 -3.74
N GLY A 73 -2.32 -0.23 -4.29
CA GLY A 73 -1.32 0.59 -4.94
C GLY A 73 -1.38 0.48 -6.46
N VAL A 74 -0.93 1.53 -7.13
CA VAL A 74 -0.81 1.59 -8.59
C VAL A 74 0.54 2.15 -9.01
N GLU A 75 1.28 1.41 -9.82
CA GLU A 75 2.53 1.89 -10.39
C GLU A 75 2.33 2.32 -11.84
N PHE A 76 2.86 3.49 -12.16
CA PHE A 76 3.01 4.01 -13.52
C PHE A 76 4.48 4.33 -13.76
N ASN A 77 4.87 4.59 -15.02
CA ASN A 77 6.15 5.27 -15.22
C ASN A 77 6.05 6.69 -14.67
N VAL A 78 7.10 7.16 -13.99
CA VAL A 78 7.12 8.49 -13.38
C VAL A 78 6.85 9.61 -14.39
N GLU A 79 7.33 9.44 -15.63
CA GLU A 79 7.12 10.37 -16.74
C GLU A 79 5.63 10.49 -17.13
N ASP A 80 4.87 9.40 -17.01
CA ASP A 80 3.45 9.36 -17.39
C ASP A 80 2.57 10.16 -16.42
N LEU A 81 2.98 10.26 -15.15
CA LEU A 81 2.21 10.93 -14.09
C LEU A 81 1.98 12.42 -14.37
N ALA A 82 2.89 13.07 -15.11
CA ALA A 82 2.74 14.47 -15.49
C ALA A 82 1.50 14.72 -16.38
N HIS A 83 0.98 13.68 -17.04
CA HIS A 83 -0.22 13.76 -17.88
C HIS A 83 -1.53 13.62 -17.09
N PHE A 84 -1.47 13.17 -15.84
CA PHE A 84 -2.64 12.84 -15.03
C PHE A 84 -3.01 13.99 -14.11
N ARG A 85 -4.29 14.34 -14.11
CA ARG A 85 -4.90 15.31 -13.20
C ARG A 85 -5.47 14.61 -11.97
N ILE A 86 -6.17 13.50 -12.19
CA ILE A 86 -6.82 12.70 -11.14
C ILE A 86 -6.67 11.23 -11.48
N ILE A 87 -6.39 10.42 -10.47
CA ILE A 87 -6.37 8.96 -10.56
C ILE A 87 -7.26 8.44 -9.44
N ASN A 88 -8.13 7.49 -9.76
CA ASN A 88 -9.14 7.02 -8.83
C ASN A 88 -9.40 5.52 -8.99
N LEU A 89 -9.51 4.80 -7.87
CA LEU A 89 -9.81 3.38 -7.79
C LEU A 89 -11.15 3.16 -7.10
N GLN A 90 -12.08 2.45 -7.75
CA GLN A 90 -13.40 2.16 -7.17
C GLN A 90 -13.86 0.75 -7.47
N VAL A 91 -14.54 0.13 -6.50
CA VAL A 91 -15.22 -1.16 -6.70
C VAL A 91 -16.65 -0.91 -7.15
N SER A 92 -17.01 -1.42 -8.31
CA SER A 92 -18.37 -1.34 -8.84
C SER A 92 -18.60 -2.36 -9.95
N LYS A 93 -19.84 -2.81 -10.09
CA LYS A 93 -20.31 -3.58 -11.25
C LYS A 93 -20.29 -2.78 -12.55
N GLU A 94 -20.76 -1.53 -12.48
CA GLU A 94 -20.81 -0.61 -13.63
C GLU A 94 -19.65 0.38 -13.59
N LEU A 95 -19.40 1.06 -14.71
CA LEU A 95 -18.35 2.07 -14.79
C LEU A 95 -18.66 3.24 -13.83
N PRO A 96 -17.85 3.51 -12.80
CA PRO A 96 -18.10 4.59 -11.87
C PRO A 96 -17.77 5.95 -12.46
N LYS A 97 -18.32 7.01 -11.86
CA LYS A 97 -17.84 8.38 -12.07
C LYS A 97 -16.64 8.64 -11.16
N ILE A 98 -15.78 9.56 -11.58
CA ILE A 98 -14.68 10.05 -10.73
C ILE A 98 -15.25 10.59 -9.42
N SER A 99 -14.65 10.15 -8.32
CA SER A 99 -14.90 10.67 -6.98
C SER A 99 -13.69 11.48 -6.53
N LEU A 100 -13.94 12.64 -5.91
CA LEU A 100 -12.88 13.45 -5.27
C LEU A 100 -12.68 13.08 -3.80
N ILE A 101 -13.41 12.08 -3.31
CA ILE A 101 -13.46 11.71 -1.90
C ILE A 101 -13.06 10.25 -1.72
N GLU A 102 -13.68 9.36 -2.50
CA GLU A 102 -13.52 7.92 -2.34
C GLU A 102 -12.54 7.37 -3.37
N GLY A 103 -11.58 6.56 -2.91
CA GLY A 103 -10.66 5.86 -3.79
C GLY A 103 -9.71 6.76 -4.57
N LEU A 104 -9.53 8.02 -4.16
CA LEU A 104 -8.56 8.92 -4.76
C LEU A 104 -7.16 8.36 -4.54
N VAL A 105 -6.40 8.18 -5.62
CA VAL A 105 -5.00 7.78 -5.53
C VAL A 105 -4.17 8.98 -5.12
N HIS A 106 -3.31 8.78 -4.13
CA HIS A 106 -2.39 9.77 -3.58
C HIS A 106 -1.05 9.11 -3.25
N GLY A 107 -0.08 9.91 -2.79
CA GLY A 107 1.24 9.42 -2.42
C GLY A 107 2.34 10.11 -3.21
N SER A 108 3.46 9.40 -3.36
CA SER A 108 4.63 9.87 -4.11
C SER A 108 4.66 9.24 -5.51
N PRO A 109 5.42 9.79 -6.47
CA PRO A 109 5.58 9.14 -7.79
C PRO A 109 6.11 7.70 -7.77
N TYR A 110 6.66 7.24 -6.65
CA TYR A 110 7.21 5.89 -6.47
C TYR A 110 6.33 4.97 -5.62
N GLU A 111 5.31 5.54 -4.97
CA GLU A 111 4.43 4.83 -4.04
C GLU A 111 3.09 5.58 -4.08
N LEU A 112 2.20 5.09 -4.94
CA LEU A 112 0.87 5.62 -5.13
C LEU A 112 -0.16 4.61 -4.65
N ASP A 113 -1.03 5.05 -3.77
CA ASP A 113 -1.97 4.25 -3.02
C ASP A 113 -3.36 4.89 -3.00
N ALA A 114 -4.39 4.06 -2.89
CA ALA A 114 -5.76 4.49 -2.67
C ALA A 114 -6.46 3.61 -1.65
N HIS A 115 -7.22 4.25 -0.79
CA HIS A 115 -8.14 3.60 0.12
C HIS A 115 -9.49 3.38 -0.57
N VAL A 116 -9.75 2.14 -1.00
CA VAL A 116 -10.91 1.82 -1.84
C VAL A 116 -12.05 1.29 -0.97
N PRO A 117 -13.23 1.96 -0.94
CA PRO A 117 -14.40 1.45 -0.25
C PRO A 117 -15.02 0.26 -0.99
N PHE A 118 -15.44 -0.73 -0.21
CA PHE A 118 -16.07 -1.95 -0.71
C PHE A 118 -17.58 -1.90 -0.49
N PRO A 119 -18.37 -2.39 -1.46
CA PRO A 119 -19.80 -2.55 -1.26
C PRO A 119 -20.06 -3.56 -0.14
N LYS A 120 -21.19 -3.40 0.56
CA LYS A 120 -21.60 -4.32 1.64
C LYS A 120 -21.72 -5.77 1.17
N THR A 121 -22.04 -5.97 -0.11
CA THR A 121 -22.14 -7.27 -0.75
C THR A 121 -21.32 -7.23 -2.03
N ILE A 122 -20.34 -8.13 -2.12
CA ILE A 122 -19.53 -8.31 -3.33
C ILE A 122 -20.32 -9.18 -4.31
N ALA A 123 -20.60 -8.65 -5.49
CA ALA A 123 -21.18 -9.40 -6.59
C ALA A 123 -20.09 -10.07 -7.44
N LYS A 124 -20.45 -11.18 -8.11
CA LYS A 124 -19.52 -11.95 -8.95
C LYS A 124 -18.97 -11.15 -10.14
N ASP A 125 -19.73 -10.15 -10.59
CA ASP A 125 -19.42 -9.27 -11.70
C ASP A 125 -18.88 -7.90 -11.27
N ASP A 126 -18.65 -7.68 -9.97
CA ASP A 126 -17.93 -6.51 -9.49
C ASP A 126 -16.52 -6.48 -10.05
N LYS A 127 -16.07 -5.25 -10.31
CA LYS A 127 -14.75 -4.95 -10.84
C LYS A 127 -14.11 -3.87 -9.98
N LEU A 128 -12.79 -3.93 -9.89
CA LEU A 128 -11.99 -2.78 -9.47
C LEU A 128 -11.69 -1.95 -10.71
N TRP A 129 -12.20 -0.73 -10.75
CA TRP A 129 -12.00 0.24 -11.81
C TRP A 129 -10.90 1.20 -11.46
N LEU A 130 -9.97 1.40 -12.39
CA LEU A 130 -9.03 2.50 -12.41
C LEU A 130 -9.52 3.53 -13.42
N ILE A 131 -9.74 4.74 -12.91
CA ILE A 131 -10.23 5.89 -13.66
C ILE A 131 -9.14 6.95 -13.63
N ILE A 132 -8.72 7.43 -14.79
CA ILE A 132 -7.71 8.48 -14.89
C ILE A 132 -8.29 9.62 -15.71
N GLU A 133 -8.24 10.82 -15.15
CA GLU A 133 -8.51 12.05 -15.87
C GLU A 133 -7.19 12.74 -16.20
N LYS A 134 -7.01 13.09 -17.47
CA LYS A 134 -5.86 13.86 -17.95
C LYS A 134 -6.11 15.37 -17.83
N TRP A 135 -5.03 16.15 -17.90
CA TRP A 135 -5.12 17.63 -17.90
C TRP A 135 -5.92 18.22 -19.07
N ASP A 136 -6.02 17.50 -20.18
CA ASP A 136 -6.84 17.86 -21.35
C ASP A 136 -8.34 17.54 -21.16
N GLY A 137 -8.73 16.97 -20.01
CA GLY A 137 -10.10 16.57 -19.69
C GLY A 137 -10.50 15.19 -20.22
N LYS A 138 -9.62 14.47 -20.93
CA LYS A 138 -9.90 13.09 -21.38
C LYS A 138 -9.94 12.17 -20.16
N ILE A 139 -10.99 11.34 -20.08
CA ILE A 139 -11.11 10.30 -19.05
C ILE A 139 -10.87 8.94 -19.69
N ILE A 140 -9.97 8.17 -19.11
CA ILE A 140 -9.64 6.80 -19.50
C ILE A 140 -9.98 5.84 -18.36
N HIS A 141 -10.37 4.63 -18.73
CA HIS A 141 -10.83 3.61 -17.78
C HIS A 141 -10.21 2.26 -18.09
N ILE A 142 -9.80 1.54 -17.04
CA ILE A 142 -9.46 0.13 -17.10
C ILE A 142 -10.01 -0.57 -15.87
N SER A 143 -10.23 -1.89 -15.94
CA SER A 143 -10.81 -2.62 -14.82
C SER A 143 -10.29 -4.03 -14.70
N TRP A 144 -10.25 -4.55 -13.47
CA TRP A 144 -9.99 -5.93 -13.16
C TRP A 144 -11.23 -6.58 -12.55
N PRO A 145 -11.58 -7.84 -12.92
CA PRO A 145 -12.57 -8.60 -12.18
C PRO A 145 -12.16 -8.66 -10.70
N LEU A 146 -13.05 -8.28 -9.78
CA LEU A 146 -12.67 -8.12 -8.37
C LEU A 146 -12.11 -9.42 -7.77
N LYS A 147 -12.68 -10.57 -8.15
CA LYS A 147 -12.21 -11.90 -7.76
C LYS A 147 -10.74 -12.21 -8.11
N GLU A 148 -10.17 -11.51 -9.09
CA GLU A 148 -8.78 -11.69 -9.51
C GLU A 148 -7.83 -10.81 -8.69
N VAL A 149 -8.36 -9.71 -8.13
CA VAL A 149 -7.58 -8.65 -7.49
C VAL A 149 -7.96 -8.42 -6.02
N LEU A 150 -8.57 -9.42 -5.40
CA LEU A 150 -8.92 -9.41 -3.99
C LEU A 150 -8.37 -10.69 -3.38
N SER A 151 -7.37 -10.56 -2.51
CA SER A 151 -6.93 -11.69 -1.71
C SER A 151 -7.95 -11.93 -0.60
N THR A 152 -8.49 -13.15 -0.55
CA THR A 152 -9.26 -13.64 0.59
C THR A 152 -8.34 -14.46 1.45
N THR A 153 -8.20 -14.12 2.73
CA THR A 153 -7.60 -15.02 3.70
C THR A 153 -8.52 -16.24 3.82
N ASP A 154 -8.03 -17.42 3.44
CA ASP A 154 -8.63 -18.71 3.82
C ASP A 154 -8.50 -18.92 5.35
#